data_AF-A0A2T2V602-F1
#
_entry.id   AF-A0A2T2V602-F1
#
_cell.length_a   1.000
_cell.length_b   1.000
_cell.length_c   1.000
_cell.angle_alpha   90.00
_cell.angle_beta   90.00
_cell.angle_gamma   90.00
#
_symmetry.space_group_name_H-M   'P 1'
#
loop_
_entity.id
_entity.type
_entity.pdbx_description
1 polymer ?
#
loop_
_entity_poly.entity_id
_entity_poly.type
_entity_poly.pdbx_seq_one_letter_code
_entity_poly.pdbx_strand_id
1 'polypeptide(L)'
;MNSFSLFIILSICLVPFTAISQEVLLKENVVKEDTTVETFGPNRKHFVHPYAFVGFVIDYPSSKKASTNYGSSFQAGLGVRYKLKLSSVYSAIADLQYNTLTYNLSQTDDKTVPTTRQHDNESFNLDQFSLSLHNRFNFGERGNIVGTFLDLGAYGNWSFMSKHVYKNKYDDPDQ
;
A
#
# COMPACT_ATOMS: atom_id res chain seq x y z
N MET A 1 -5.16 -8.38 24.46
CA MET A 1 -6.29 -8.38 23.51
C MET A 1 -6.79 -9.80 23.41
N ASN A 2 -8.01 -10.05 23.86
CA ASN A 2 -8.57 -11.40 23.90
C ASN A 2 -8.68 -11.94 22.47
N SER A 3 -8.27 -13.20 22.27
CA SER A 3 -8.38 -13.93 21.00
C SER A 3 -9.79 -13.88 20.39
N PHE A 4 -10.80 -13.66 21.22
CA PHE A 4 -12.19 -13.47 20.83
C PHE A 4 -12.44 -12.18 20.02
N SER A 5 -11.75 -11.08 20.33
CA SER A 5 -11.92 -9.81 19.59
C SER A 5 -11.27 -9.83 18.21
N LEU A 6 -10.21 -10.63 18.03
CA LEU A 6 -9.53 -10.80 16.74
C LEU A 6 -10.40 -11.59 15.75
N PHE A 7 -11.16 -12.57 16.25
CA PHE A 7 -12.06 -13.40 15.45
C PHE A 7 -13.25 -12.60 14.89
N ILE A 8 -13.81 -11.69 15.69
CA ILE A 8 -14.94 -10.83 15.26
C ILE A 8 -14.51 -9.87 14.14
N ILE A 9 -13.31 -9.30 14.24
CA ILE A 9 -12.78 -8.39 13.19
C ILE A 9 -12.49 -9.17 11.90
N LEU A 10 -11.95 -10.39 11.98
CA LEU A 10 -11.65 -11.22 10.82
C LEU A 10 -12.93 -11.71 10.09
N SER A 11 -14.01 -12.00 10.83
CA SER A 11 -15.29 -12.39 10.24
C SER A 11 -16.01 -11.24 9.52
N ILE A 12 -15.81 -9.98 9.94
CA ILE A 12 -16.42 -8.80 9.28
C ILE A 12 -15.78 -8.52 7.91
N CYS A 13 -14.50 -8.87 7.70
CA CYS A 13 -13.82 -8.68 6.41
C CYS A 13 -14.10 -9.76 5.35
N LEU A 14 -14.73 -10.89 5.72
CA LEU A 14 -14.98 -12.02 4.82
C LEU A 14 -16.40 -12.06 4.25
N VAL A 15 -17.23 -11.05 4.49
CA VAL A 15 -18.52 -10.95 3.80
C VAL A 15 -18.26 -10.60 2.34
N PRO A 16 -18.53 -11.50 1.37
CA PRO A 16 -18.45 -11.13 -0.03
C PRO A 16 -19.59 -10.13 -0.28
N PHE A 17 -19.25 -8.85 -0.41
CA PHE A 17 -20.14 -7.94 -1.10
C PHE A 17 -20.25 -8.46 -2.53
N THR A 18 -21.34 -9.17 -2.82
CA THR A 18 -21.74 -9.44 -4.19
C THR A 18 -22.02 -8.08 -4.82
N ALA A 19 -21.01 -7.51 -5.46
CA ALA A 19 -21.15 -6.31 -6.26
C ALA A 19 -22.07 -6.67 -7.43
N ILE A 20 -23.35 -6.35 -7.29
CA ILE A 20 -24.29 -6.37 -8.41
C ILE A 20 -23.80 -5.26 -9.34
N SER A 21 -23.08 -5.65 -10.38
CA SER A 21 -22.72 -4.74 -11.46
C SER A 21 -24.01 -4.19 -12.08
N GLN A 22 -24.11 -2.87 -12.22
CA GLN A 22 -25.25 -2.25 -12.89
C GLN A 22 -25.41 -2.81 -14.31
N GLU A 23 -26.61 -3.26 -14.63
CA GLU A 23 -27.03 -3.50 -16.00
C GLU A 23 -27.20 -2.15 -16.69
N VAL A 24 -26.54 -1.96 -17.84
CA VAL A 24 -26.61 -0.69 -18.58
C VAL A 24 -27.97 -0.62 -19.27
N LEU A 25 -28.95 -0.01 -18.61
CA LEU A 25 -30.33 0.11 -19.07
C LEU A 25 -30.54 1.17 -20.17
N LEU A 26 -29.61 2.11 -20.33
CA LEU A 26 -29.71 3.19 -21.31
C LEU A 26 -28.37 3.39 -22.03
N LYS A 27 -28.38 3.18 -23.35
CA LYS A 27 -27.25 3.53 -24.23
C LYS A 27 -27.66 4.76 -25.04
N GLU A 28 -27.45 5.94 -24.47
CA GLU A 28 -27.77 7.19 -25.13
C GLU A 28 -26.60 7.67 -26.01
N ASN A 29 -26.85 7.83 -27.31
CA ASN A 29 -25.96 8.58 -28.19
C ASN A 29 -26.26 10.07 -28.00
N VAL A 30 -25.63 10.68 -26.99
CA VAL A 30 -25.76 12.11 -26.76
C VAL A 30 -25.08 12.84 -27.92
N VAL A 31 -25.90 13.50 -28.76
CA VAL A 31 -25.42 14.45 -29.76
C VAL A 31 -24.66 15.55 -29.02
N LYS A 32 -23.41 15.78 -29.41
CA LYS A 32 -22.41 16.64 -28.74
C LYS A 32 -22.68 18.14 -28.89
N GLU A 33 -23.91 18.61 -28.72
CA GLU A 33 -24.19 20.04 -28.79
C GLU A 33 -24.68 20.54 -27.44
N ASP A 34 -23.81 21.33 -26.81
CA ASP A 34 -24.09 22.24 -25.70
C ASP A 34 -24.16 21.68 -24.27
N THR A 35 -23.12 20.95 -23.86
CA THR A 35 -22.80 20.75 -22.43
C THR A 35 -21.30 20.84 -22.23
N THR A 36 -20.86 21.60 -21.21
CA THR A 36 -19.47 21.61 -20.78
C THR A 36 -19.08 20.19 -20.37
N VAL A 37 -18.17 19.56 -21.12
CA VAL A 37 -17.78 18.17 -20.85
C VAL A 37 -17.02 18.12 -19.54
N GLU A 38 -17.58 17.42 -18.54
CA GLU A 38 -16.88 17.18 -17.27
C GLU A 38 -15.52 16.50 -17.50
N THR A 39 -14.47 17.14 -16.99
CA THR A 39 -13.09 16.68 -17.21
C THR A 39 -12.56 15.82 -16.05
N PHE A 40 -13.25 15.77 -14.91
CA PHE A 40 -12.85 15.03 -13.71
C PHE A 40 -13.69 13.77 -13.51
N GLY A 41 -13.02 12.65 -13.20
CA GLY A 41 -13.69 11.39 -12.85
C GLY A 41 -12.91 10.13 -13.29
N PRO A 42 -13.33 8.93 -12.84
CA PRO A 42 -12.58 7.69 -13.02
C PRO A 42 -12.22 7.34 -14.46
N ASN A 43 -12.98 7.73 -15.47
CA ASN A 43 -12.61 7.54 -16.90
C ASN A 43 -12.57 8.86 -17.69
N ARG A 44 -12.43 10.00 -17.00
CA ARG A 44 -12.29 11.34 -17.60
C ARG A 44 -10.82 11.74 -17.73
N LYS A 45 -10.57 12.96 -18.22
CA LYS A 45 -9.23 13.50 -18.48
C LYS A 45 -8.38 13.53 -17.21
N HIS A 46 -8.97 13.96 -16.11
CA HIS A 46 -8.33 14.09 -14.80
C HIS A 46 -9.02 13.16 -13.80
N PHE A 47 -8.24 12.51 -12.96
CA PHE A 47 -8.77 11.77 -11.82
C PHE A 47 -7.79 11.86 -10.67
N VAL A 48 -8.28 12.26 -9.51
CA VAL A 48 -7.51 12.29 -8.26
C VAL A 48 -8.27 11.47 -7.25
N HIS A 49 -7.58 10.58 -6.55
CA HIS A 49 -8.18 9.86 -5.43
C HIS A 49 -7.15 9.61 -4.32
N PRO A 50 -7.55 9.73 -3.04
CA PRO A 50 -6.75 9.24 -1.94
C PRO A 50 -6.82 7.70 -1.88
N TYR A 51 -5.86 7.10 -1.21
CA TYR A 51 -5.88 5.68 -0.86
C TYR A 51 -5.11 5.43 0.43
N ALA A 52 -5.41 4.30 1.08
CA ALA A 52 -4.66 3.79 2.21
C ALA A 52 -4.21 2.36 1.89
N PHE A 53 -3.11 1.92 2.49
CA PHE A 53 -2.61 0.58 2.28
C PHE A 53 -1.93 0.02 3.53
N VAL A 54 -1.92 -1.30 3.61
CA VAL A 54 -1.18 -2.09 4.59
C VAL A 54 -0.59 -3.30 3.88
N GLY A 55 0.64 -3.67 4.23
CA GLY A 55 1.34 -4.82 3.67
C GLY A 55 2.32 -5.41 4.66
N PHE A 56 2.72 -6.66 4.45
CA PHE A 56 3.72 -7.33 5.28
C PHE A 56 5.08 -7.34 4.58
N VAL A 57 6.13 -7.19 5.37
CA VAL A 57 7.50 -7.29 4.87
C VAL A 57 7.87 -8.77 4.86
N ILE A 58 8.32 -9.25 3.70
CA ILE A 58 8.86 -10.60 3.52
C ILE A 58 10.37 -10.50 3.56
N ASP A 59 10.98 -11.37 4.38
CA ASP A 59 12.44 -11.47 4.51
C ASP A 59 13.08 -12.05 3.24
N TYR A 60 14.31 -11.65 2.96
CA TYR A 60 15.05 -12.20 1.85
C TYR A 60 15.82 -13.46 2.32
N PRO A 61 15.74 -14.61 1.62
CA PRO A 61 16.27 -15.88 2.13
C PRO A 61 17.77 -15.89 2.48
N SER A 62 18.58 -15.00 1.91
CA SER A 62 20.02 -14.94 2.18
C SER A 62 20.43 -14.06 3.36
N SER A 63 19.50 -13.33 3.99
CA SER A 63 19.81 -12.35 5.06
C SER A 63 19.65 -12.91 6.48
N LYS A 64 20.12 -14.14 6.76
CA LYS A 64 20.10 -14.73 8.13
C LYS A 64 20.62 -13.79 9.23
N LYS A 65 21.55 -12.91 8.85
CA LYS A 65 22.19 -11.91 9.72
C LYS A 65 21.32 -10.70 10.11
N ALA A 66 20.22 -10.50 9.39
CA ALA A 66 19.28 -9.39 9.56
C ALA A 66 17.84 -9.87 9.33
N SER A 67 17.57 -11.13 9.70
CA SER A 67 16.26 -11.73 9.46
C SER A 67 15.16 -11.00 10.20
N THR A 68 13.96 -11.03 9.62
CA THR A 68 12.81 -10.30 10.17
C THR A 68 11.66 -11.24 10.48
N ASN A 69 10.94 -10.96 11.56
CA ASN A 69 9.75 -11.70 11.93
C ASN A 69 8.59 -11.32 11.00
N TYR A 70 8.16 -12.25 10.15
CA TYR A 70 6.97 -12.10 9.31
C TYR A 70 5.72 -11.85 10.18
N GLY A 71 4.80 -11.02 9.71
CA GLY A 71 3.59 -10.63 10.45
C GLY A 71 3.81 -9.51 11.48
N SER A 72 5.00 -9.44 12.11
CA SER A 72 5.39 -8.31 12.97
C SER A 72 6.15 -7.22 12.21
N SER A 73 6.67 -7.55 11.04
CA SER A 73 7.26 -6.61 10.09
C SER A 73 6.22 -6.23 9.03
N PHE A 74 5.93 -4.94 8.92
CA PHE A 74 4.82 -4.45 8.09
C PHE A 74 5.08 -3.05 7.56
N GLN A 75 4.32 -2.68 6.54
CA GLN A 75 4.24 -1.36 5.97
C GLN A 75 2.80 -0.88 6.05
N ALA A 76 2.59 0.39 6.39
CA ALA A 76 1.30 1.04 6.28
C ALA A 76 1.46 2.47 5.80
N GLY A 77 0.45 3.02 5.14
CA GLY A 77 0.56 4.37 4.61
C GLY A 77 -0.72 4.92 4.01
N LEU A 78 -0.61 6.19 3.63
CA LEU A 78 -1.62 6.98 2.94
C LEU A 78 -1.00 7.57 1.69
N GLY A 79 -1.78 7.67 0.62
CA GLY A 79 -1.31 8.28 -0.61
C GLY A 79 -2.40 9.00 -1.37
N VAL A 80 -1.97 9.82 -2.32
CA VAL A 80 -2.82 10.47 -3.30
C VAL A 80 -2.29 10.15 -4.69
N ARG A 81 -3.21 9.71 -5.56
CA ARG A 81 -2.90 9.36 -6.94
C ARG A 81 -3.57 10.33 -7.87
N TYR A 82 -2.80 10.90 -8.78
CA TYR A 82 -3.28 11.66 -9.92
C TYR A 82 -3.11 10.85 -11.19
N LYS A 83 -4.17 10.78 -12.00
CA LYS A 83 -4.16 10.20 -13.34
C LYS A 83 -4.55 11.24 -14.37
N LEU A 84 -3.71 11.39 -15.37
CA LEU A 84 -3.96 12.15 -16.59
C LEU A 84 -4.26 11.18 -17.75
N LYS A 85 -5.50 11.14 -18.21
CA LYS A 85 -5.91 10.36 -19.38
C LYS A 85 -5.57 11.15 -20.64
N LEU A 86 -4.68 10.57 -21.46
CA LEU A 86 -4.24 11.16 -22.72
C LEU A 86 -5.03 10.59 -23.91
N SER A 87 -5.43 9.32 -23.83
CA SER A 87 -6.31 8.67 -24.80
C SER A 87 -7.20 7.62 -24.13
N SER A 88 -8.06 6.94 -24.90
CA SER A 88 -8.83 5.80 -24.38
C SER A 88 -7.93 4.65 -23.89
N VAL A 89 -6.81 4.44 -24.56
CA VAL A 89 -5.86 3.33 -24.32
C VAL A 89 -4.73 3.71 -23.35
N TYR A 90 -4.44 5.00 -23.16
CA TYR A 90 -3.25 5.44 -22.43
C TYR A 90 -3.52 6.51 -21.38
N SER A 91 -2.87 6.40 -20.22
CA SER A 91 -2.88 7.42 -19.17
C SER A 91 -1.52 7.51 -18.48
N ALA A 92 -1.13 8.72 -18.07
CA ALA A 92 0.02 8.94 -17.20
C ALA A 92 -0.45 9.08 -15.75
N ILE A 93 0.32 8.56 -14.80
CA ILE A 93 0.00 8.58 -13.38
C ILE A 93 1.17 9.16 -12.60
N ALA A 94 0.85 10.06 -11.67
CA ALA A 94 1.77 10.51 -10.64
C ALA A 94 1.15 10.18 -9.27
N ASP A 95 1.97 9.71 -8.35
CA ASP A 95 1.52 9.23 -7.05
C ASP A 95 2.50 9.66 -5.97
N LEU A 96 1.95 10.22 -4.90
CA LEU A 96 2.67 10.67 -3.72
C LEU A 96 2.10 9.94 -2.51
N GLN A 97 2.97 9.31 -1.74
CA GLN A 97 2.58 8.55 -0.55
C GLN A 97 3.47 8.90 0.64
N TYR A 98 2.86 8.88 1.81
CA TYR A 98 3.53 8.77 3.10
C TYR A 98 3.41 7.33 3.58
N ASN A 99 4.51 6.72 4.00
CA ASN A 99 4.48 5.37 4.53
C ASN A 99 5.43 5.16 5.69
N THR A 100 4.97 4.39 6.67
CA THR A 100 5.76 3.88 7.79
C THR A 100 6.08 2.42 7.52
N LEU A 101 7.35 2.06 7.67
CA LEU A 101 7.88 0.72 7.46
C LEU A 101 8.53 0.23 8.75
N THR A 102 8.03 -0.88 9.26
CA THR A 102 8.49 -1.51 10.50
C THR A 102 9.17 -2.82 10.15
N TYR A 103 10.47 -2.92 10.47
CA TYR A 103 11.22 -4.16 10.44
C TYR A 103 11.38 -4.66 11.86
N ASN A 104 10.73 -5.76 12.21
CA ASN A 104 10.91 -6.43 13.49
C ASN A 104 11.98 -7.51 13.35
N LEU A 105 13.12 -7.34 14.03
CA LEU A 105 14.28 -8.21 13.85
C LEU A 105 14.13 -9.52 14.61
N SER A 106 14.40 -10.62 13.92
CA SER A 106 14.56 -11.94 14.52
C SER A 106 15.84 -11.98 15.36
N GLN A 107 15.73 -12.51 16.57
CA GLN A 107 16.81 -12.55 17.55
C GLN A 107 17.43 -13.94 17.49
N THR A 108 18.31 -14.13 16.50
CA THR A 108 19.01 -15.39 16.24
C THR A 108 20.50 -15.26 16.59
N ASP A 109 21.19 -16.39 16.75
CA ASP A 109 22.64 -16.39 17.01
C ASP A 109 23.46 -15.84 15.85
N ASP A 110 22.91 -15.92 14.63
CA ASP A 110 23.52 -15.39 13.40
C ASP A 110 23.34 -13.87 13.24
N LYS A 111 22.53 -13.22 14.11
CA LYS A 111 22.21 -11.80 13.99
C LYS A 111 23.46 -10.93 14.15
N THR A 112 23.61 -9.96 13.23
CA THR A 112 24.70 -8.96 13.30
C THR A 112 24.21 -7.52 13.17
N VAL A 113 22.94 -7.30 12.85
CA VAL A 113 22.37 -5.96 12.62
C VAL A 113 21.39 -5.59 13.74
N PRO A 114 21.49 -4.37 14.31
CA PRO A 114 22.59 -3.42 14.16
C PRO A 114 23.84 -3.85 14.94
N THR A 115 23.66 -4.75 15.91
CA THR A 115 24.72 -5.33 16.73
C THR A 115 24.45 -6.82 16.91
N THR A 116 25.44 -7.56 17.39
CA THR A 116 25.29 -8.98 17.77
C THR A 116 24.53 -9.18 19.08
N ARG A 117 24.24 -8.10 19.83
CA ARG A 117 23.47 -8.20 21.08
C ARG A 117 22.04 -8.62 20.77
N GLN A 118 21.57 -9.66 21.44
CA GLN A 118 20.16 -10.08 21.38
C GLN A 118 19.32 -9.26 22.37
N HIS A 119 18.12 -8.92 21.94
CA HIS A 119 17.10 -8.20 22.71
C HIS A 119 15.82 -9.05 22.77
N ASP A 120 14.92 -8.82 23.71
CA ASP A 120 13.64 -9.54 23.70
C ASP A 120 12.75 -9.11 22.53
N ASN A 121 12.82 -7.82 22.18
CA ASN A 121 12.14 -7.28 21.01
C ASN A 121 12.95 -6.12 20.46
N GLU A 122 13.10 -6.07 19.15
CA GLU A 122 13.82 -5.02 18.46
C GLU A 122 13.17 -4.70 17.12
N SER A 123 13.02 -3.41 16.84
CA SER A 123 12.51 -2.95 15.56
C SER A 123 13.24 -1.72 15.02
N PHE A 124 13.29 -1.65 13.69
CA PHE A 124 13.60 -0.46 12.94
C PHE A 124 12.34 0.09 12.29
N ASN A 125 12.04 1.35 12.57
CA ASN A 125 10.89 2.05 12.02
C ASN A 125 11.41 3.15 11.10
N LEU A 126 10.95 3.18 9.86
CA LEU A 126 11.31 4.17 8.85
C LEU A 126 10.05 4.89 8.41
N ASP A 127 10.07 6.22 8.47
CA ASP A 127 9.03 7.05 7.86
C ASP A 127 9.56 7.65 6.56
N GLN A 128 8.77 7.49 5.50
CA GLN A 128 9.19 7.74 4.14
C GLN A 128 8.13 8.53 3.39
N PHE A 129 8.60 9.40 2.50
CA PHE A 129 7.82 9.86 1.35
C PHE A 129 8.21 9.04 0.13
N SER A 130 7.23 8.58 -0.64
CA SER A 130 7.48 7.95 -1.93
C SER A 130 6.82 8.76 -3.03
N LEU A 131 7.57 8.99 -4.10
CA LEU A 131 7.08 9.59 -5.33
C LEU A 131 7.20 8.55 -6.44
N SER A 132 6.13 8.37 -7.20
CA SER A 132 6.13 7.42 -8.30
C SER A 132 5.45 7.94 -9.55
N LEU A 133 5.96 7.50 -10.70
CA LEU A 133 5.45 7.82 -12.02
C LEU A 133 5.16 6.52 -12.77
N HIS A 134 3.94 6.39 -13.29
CA HIS A 134 3.50 5.19 -14.00
C HIS A 134 2.86 5.53 -15.34
N ASN A 135 3.13 4.66 -16.30
CA ASN A 135 2.48 4.61 -17.60
C ASN A 135 1.39 3.54 -17.53
N ARG A 136 0.13 3.94 -17.74
CA ARG A 136 -1.03 3.06 -17.70
C ARG A 136 -1.53 2.73 -19.11
N PHE A 137 -1.54 1.45 -19.44
CA PHE A 137 -2.16 0.91 -20.65
C PHE A 137 -3.51 0.29 -20.30
N ASN A 138 -4.56 0.72 -20.98
CA ASN A 138 -5.93 0.34 -20.68
C ASN A 138 -6.47 -0.60 -21.76
N PHE A 139 -7.21 -1.62 -21.32
CA PHE A 139 -7.72 -2.67 -22.20
C PHE A 139 -9.25 -2.71 -22.17
N GLY A 140 -9.86 -2.92 -23.33
CA GLY A 140 -11.31 -3.05 -23.50
C GLY A 140 -12.07 -1.71 -23.43
N GLU A 141 -13.38 -1.82 -23.65
CA GLU A 141 -14.33 -0.71 -23.50
C GLU A 141 -14.78 -0.57 -22.04
N ARG A 142 -15.02 0.66 -21.58
CA ARG A 142 -15.44 0.93 -20.21
C ARG A 142 -16.17 2.26 -20.08
N GLY A 143 -17.21 2.29 -19.26
CA GLY A 143 -17.95 3.50 -18.86
C GLY A 143 -17.13 4.39 -17.92
N ASN A 144 -17.79 5.13 -17.02
CA ASN A 144 -17.09 5.97 -16.03
C ASN A 144 -16.64 5.20 -14.77
N ILE A 145 -16.04 4.03 -14.98
CA ILE A 145 -15.51 3.14 -13.93
C ILE A 145 -14.04 2.83 -14.20
N VAL A 146 -13.34 2.33 -13.18
CA VAL A 146 -11.99 1.79 -13.31
C VAL A 146 -12.07 0.43 -13.99
N GLY A 147 -11.63 0.32 -15.24
CA GLY A 147 -11.60 -0.95 -16.00
C GLY A 147 -10.28 -1.69 -15.88
N THR A 148 -10.01 -2.61 -16.81
CA THR A 148 -8.76 -3.40 -16.84
C THR A 148 -7.60 -2.57 -17.39
N PHE A 149 -6.44 -2.64 -16.74
CA PHE A 149 -5.25 -1.92 -17.15
C PHE A 149 -3.97 -2.61 -16.66
N LEU A 150 -2.83 -2.20 -17.23
CA LEU A 150 -1.48 -2.52 -16.77
C LEU A 150 -0.73 -1.22 -16.51
N ASP A 151 -0.15 -1.10 -15.32
CA ASP A 151 0.72 0.02 -14.93
C ASP A 151 2.18 -0.42 -14.96
N LEU A 152 3.03 0.39 -15.60
CA LEU A 152 4.48 0.22 -15.61
C LEU A 152 5.13 1.54 -15.20
N GLY A 153 5.97 1.50 -14.18
CA GLY A 153 6.50 2.72 -13.60
C GLY A 153 7.75 2.49 -12.77
N ALA A 154 8.26 3.60 -12.25
CA ALA A 154 9.34 3.63 -11.29
C ALA A 154 8.94 4.50 -10.10
N TYR A 155 9.55 4.23 -8.96
CA TYR A 155 9.33 4.96 -7.74
C TYR A 155 10.64 5.22 -7.01
N GLY A 156 10.66 6.28 -6.23
CA GLY A 156 11.76 6.62 -5.33
C GLY A 156 11.22 6.88 -3.93
N ASN A 157 11.86 6.28 -2.92
CA ASN A 157 11.57 6.54 -1.52
C ASN A 157 12.62 7.49 -0.94
N TRP A 158 12.16 8.49 -0.21
CA TRP A 158 12.99 9.30 0.66
C TRP A 158 12.64 9.00 2.12
N SER A 159 13.56 8.35 2.82
CA SER A 159 13.46 8.13 4.26
C SER A 159 13.94 9.38 4.98
N PHE A 160 13.05 10.04 5.72
CA PHE A 160 13.38 11.28 6.44
C PHE A 160 13.44 11.09 7.96
N MET A 161 12.90 9.98 8.47
CA MET A 161 13.01 9.61 9.88
C MET A 161 13.30 8.12 10.02
N SER A 162 14.20 7.79 10.94
CA SER A 162 14.54 6.44 11.33
C SER A 162 14.55 6.33 12.85
N LYS A 163 13.92 5.28 13.38
CA LYS A 163 13.87 5.00 14.82
C LYS A 163 14.25 3.55 15.06
N HIS A 164 15.31 3.36 15.84
CA HIS A 164 15.70 2.07 16.38
C HIS A 164 15.12 1.91 17.78
N VAL A 165 14.33 0.85 18.00
CA VAL A 165 13.65 0.59 19.27
C VAL A 165 14.02 -0.81 19.71
N TYR A 166 14.48 -0.95 20.95
CA TYR A 166 14.71 -2.25 21.58
C TYR A 166 14.08 -2.29 22.96
N LYS A 167 13.71 -3.50 23.39
CA LYS A 167 13.14 -3.79 24.71
C LYS A 167 13.85 -5.01 25.27
N ASN A 168 14.24 -4.91 26.54
CA ASN A 168 14.72 -6.04 27.33
C ASN A 168 13.87 -6.10 28.59
N LYS A 169 13.55 -7.30 29.05
CA LYS A 169 13.10 -7.53 30.41
C LYS A 169 14.23 -7.14 31.35
N TYR A 170 13.83 -6.53 32.46
CA TYR A 170 14.74 -6.26 33.56
C TYR A 170 14.86 -7.54 34.36
N ASP A 171 16.05 -8.14 34.39
CA ASP A 171 16.35 -9.20 35.34
C ASP A 171 16.59 -8.52 36.70
N ASP A 172 15.69 -8.76 37.64
CA ASP A 172 15.83 -8.29 39.01
C ASP A 172 17.06 -8.99 39.63
N PRO A 173 18.11 -8.26 40.06
CA PRO A 173 19.32 -8.88 40.60
C PRO A 173 19.11 -9.67 41.91
N ASP A 174 17.91 -9.59 42.50
CA ASP A 174 17.55 -10.25 43.77
C ASP A 174 16.66 -11.50 43.62
N GLN A 175 16.61 -12.14 42.44
CA GLN A 175 16.03 -13.50 42.26
C GLN A 175 17.07 -14.58 41.97
#